data_AF-K2HCK7-F1
#
_entry.id   AF-K2HCK7-F1
#
_cell.length_a   1.000
_cell.length_b   1.000
_cell.length_c   1.000
_cell.angle_alpha   90.00
_cell.angle_beta   90.00
_cell.angle_gamma   90.00
#
_symmetry.space_group_name_H-M   'P 1'
#
loop_
_entity.id
_entity.type
_entity.pdbx_description
1 polymer ?
#
loop_
_entity_poly.entity_id
_entity_poly.type
_entity_poly.pdbx_seq_one_letter_code
_entity_poly.pdbx_strand_id
1 'polypeptide(L)' 'MSLKFGMTTKALGETIFPYLTTVEGLKLAAQTFDKDVAKLSCCAG' A
#
# COMPACT_ATOMS: atom_id res chain seq x y z
N MET A 1 10.72 -7.91 1.74
CA MET A 1 11.89 -7.06 1.39
C MET A 1 11.86 -5.74 2.16
N SER A 2 10.71 -5.06 2.20
CA SER A 2 10.50 -3.76 2.84
C SER A 2 11.04 -3.66 4.28
N LEU A 3 10.80 -4.67 5.13
CA LEU A 3 11.32 -4.70 6.51
C LEU A 3 12.86 -4.75 6.57
N LYS A 4 13.51 -5.50 5.67
CA LYS A 4 14.99 -5.60 5.63
C LYS A 4 15.65 -4.28 5.27
N PHE A 5 14.96 -3.43 4.52
CA PHE A 5 15.42 -2.10 4.13
C PHE A 5 14.85 -0.97 5.03
N GLY A 6 14.10 -1.29 6.09
CA GLY A 6 13.52 -0.27 6.97
C GLY A 6 12.56 0.68 6.27
N MET A 7 11.83 0.20 5.25
CA MET A 7 10.90 1.04 4.48
C MET A 7 9.70 1.45 5.34
N THR A 8 9.29 2.72 5.24
CA THR A 8 8.10 3.25 5.93
C THR A 8 6.81 2.80 5.25
N THR A 9 5.68 2.86 5.98
CA THR A 9 4.35 2.60 5.41
C THR A 9 4.03 3.54 4.26
N LYS A 10 4.38 4.82 4.38
CA LYS A 10 4.22 5.81 3.30
C LYS A 10 4.95 5.40 2.02
N ALA A 11 6.24 5.05 2.12
CA ALA A 11 7.03 4.63 0.97
C ALA A 11 6.49 3.33 0.34
N LEU A 12 5.98 2.41 1.18
CA LEU A 12 5.33 1.19 0.69
C LEU A 12 4.01 1.48 -0.05
N GLY A 13 3.20 2.42 0.46
CA GLY A 13 1.94 2.84 -0.15
C GLY A 13 2.11 3.56 -1.49
N GLU A 14 3.23 4.28 -1.68
CA GLU A 14 3.57 4.99 -2.91
C GLU A 14 4.17 4.07 -4.00
N THR A 15 4.53 2.83 -3.65
CA THR A 15 5.08 1.85 -4.61
C THR A 15 3.99 1.33 -5.57
N ILE A 16 4.36 1.04 -6.83
CA ILE A 16 3.42 0.49 -7.82
C ILE A 16 3.39 -1.04 -7.69
N PHE A 17 2.19 -1.59 -7.52
CA PHE A 17 1.93 -3.03 -7.52
C PHE A 17 0.97 -3.39 -8.66
N PRO A 18 1.08 -4.59 -9.26
CA PRO A 18 0.10 -5.06 -10.22
C PRO A 18 -1.29 -5.20 -9.59
N TYR A 19 -2.31 -4.69 -10.28
CA TYR A 19 -3.70 -4.76 -9.87
C TYR A 19 -4.21 -6.21 -9.82
N LEU A 20 -5.15 -6.50 -8.91
CA LEU A 20 -5.76 -7.83 -8.69
C LEU A 20 -4.75 -8.90 -8.27
N THR A 21 -3.75 -8.52 -7.49
CA THR A 21 -2.81 -9.46 -6.89
C THR A 21 -2.85 -9.36 -5.37
N THR A 22 -2.64 -10.46 -4.66
CA THR A 22 -2.62 -10.43 -3.19
C THR A 22 -1.56 -9.47 -2.64
N VAL A 23 -0.48 -9.22 -3.40
CA VAL A 23 0.58 -8.29 -3.01
C VAL A 23 0.16 -6.82 -3.08
N GLU A 24 -0.83 -6.47 -3.92
CA GLU A 24 -1.46 -5.14 -3.91
C GLU A 24 -2.11 -4.83 -2.56
N GLY A 25 -2.62 -5.85 -1.87
CA GLY A 25 -3.19 -5.69 -0.52
C GLY A 25 -2.19 -5.08 0.49
N LEU A 26 -0.88 -5.30 0.32
CA LEU A 26 0.14 -4.68 1.17
C LEU A 26 0.23 -3.17 0.94
N LYS A 27 0.09 -2.72 -0.30
CA LYS A 27 0.03 -1.29 -0.65
C LYS A 27 -1.23 -0.65 -0.06
N LEU A 28 -2.40 -1.27 -0.28
CA LEU A 28 -3.67 -0.74 0.22
C LEU A 28 -3.67 -0.68 1.75
N ALA A 29 -3.18 -1.71 2.44
CA ALA A 29 -3.04 -1.72 3.90
C ALA A 29 -2.06 -0.64 4.40
N ALA A 30 -0.97 -0.38 3.68
CA ALA A 30 -0.03 0.67 4.06
C ALA A 30 -0.65 2.08 3.98
N GLN A 31 -1.59 2.30 3.05
CA GLN A 31 -2.30 3.58 2.91
C GLN A 31 -3.35 3.81 4.00
N THR A 32 -3.78 2.76 4.71
CA THR A 32 -4.78 2.91 5.77
C THR A 32 -4.25 3.57 7.04
N PHE A 33 -2.93 3.81 7.10
CA PHE A 33 -2.33 4.61 8.17
C PHE A 33 -2.66 6.10 8.03
N ASP A 34 -2.95 6.57 6.80
CA ASP A 34 -3.25 7.98 6.51
C ASP A 34 -4.71 8.19 6.02
N LYS A 35 -5.34 7.17 5.43
CA LYS A 35 -6.68 7.27 4.81
C LYS A 35 -7.60 6.15 5.28
N ASP A 36 -8.90 6.44 5.36
CA ASP A 36 -9.92 5.41 5.62
C ASP A 36 -10.01 4.42 4.45
N VAL A 37 -10.05 3.12 4.75
CA VAL A 37 -10.30 2.03 3.79
C VAL A 37 -11.50 2.33 2.89
N ALA A 38 -12.60 2.81 3.45
CA ALA A 38 -13.83 3.08 2.71
C ALA A 38 -13.69 4.24 1.71
N LYS A 39 -12.62 5.04 1.82
CA LYS A 39 -12.30 6.15 0.92
C LYS A 39 -11.20 5.81 -0.07
N LEU A 40 -10.65 4.60 -0.05
CA LEU A 40 -9.66 4.14 -1.02
C LEU A 40 -10.36 3.82 -2.36
N SER A 41 -9.76 4.28 -3.45
CA SER A 41 -10.15 3.87 -4.80
C SER A 41 -9.51 2.53 -5.19
N CYS A 42 -9.95 1.99 -6.32
CA CYS A 42 -9.60 0.66 -6.83
C CYS A 42 -8.10 0.29 -6.81
N CYS A 43 -7.21 1.26 -7.06
CA CYS A 43 -5.76 1.08 -7.08
C CYS A 43 -5.07 2.20 -6.29
N ALA A 44 -5.67 2.62 -5.17
CA ALA A 44 -5.30 3.85 -4.46
C ALA A 44 -3.78 4.02 -4.36
N GLY A 45 -3.30 5.23 -4.67
CA GLY A 45 -1.91 5.67 -4.69
C GLY A 45 -1.70 6.80 -3.70
#